data_AF-A0A413RRH8-F1
#
_entry.id   AF-A0A413RRH8-F1
#
_cell.length_a   1.000
_cell.length_b   1.000
_cell.length_c   1.000
_cell.angle_alpha   90.00
_cell.angle_beta   90.00
_cell.angle_gamma   90.00
#
_symmetry.space_group_name_H-M   'P 1'
#
loop_
_entity.id
_entity.type
_entity.pdbx_description
1 polymer ?
#
loop_
_entity_poly.entity_id
_entity_poly.type
_entity_poly.pdbx_seq_one_letter_code
_entity_poly.pdbx_strand_id
1 'polypeptide(L)'
;AAPFTASAEAVEGGYVVTVEARSLVRDLTLHVDRLDPAAVVDAALITLPAGATARVNVRTGTAGLEGVLVTAPVLRTANDLVAARASVG
;
A
#
# COMPACT_ATOMS: atom_id res chain seq x y z
N ALA A 1 16.07 5.97 3.15
CA ALA A 1 14.71 6.40 3.55
C ALA A 1 13.68 5.62 2.75
N ALA A 2 12.48 5.39 3.29
CA ALA A 2 11.41 4.72 2.54
C ALA A 2 11.06 5.51 1.25
N PRO A 3 10.78 4.83 0.13
CA PRO A 3 10.55 5.50 -1.17
C PRO A 3 9.22 6.26 -1.25
N PHE A 4 8.36 6.18 -0.21
CA PHE A 4 7.06 6.85 -0.16
C PHE A 4 6.62 7.16 1.29
N THR A 5 5.53 7.90 1.42
CA THR A 5 4.65 7.95 2.61
C THR A 5 3.30 7.37 2.29
N ALA A 6 2.60 6.87 3.32
CA ALA A 6 1.26 6.33 3.17
C ALA A 6 0.37 6.71 4.36
N SER A 7 -0.90 6.96 4.09
CA SER A 7 -1.97 7.15 5.08
C SER A 7 -3.20 6.35 4.64
N ALA A 8 -4.04 5.97 5.60
CA ALA A 8 -5.32 5.35 5.34
C ALA A 8 -6.40 6.05 6.15
N GLU A 9 -7.55 6.28 5.52
CA GLU A 9 -8.70 6.94 6.13
C GLU A 9 -9.93 6.06 5.93
N ALA A 10 -10.72 5.89 6.99
CA ALA A 10 -11.99 5.18 6.91
C ALA A 10 -13.00 5.97 6.07
N VAL A 11 -13.71 5.26 5.20
CA VAL A 11 -14.81 5.79 4.39
C VAL A 11 -15.99 4.83 4.45
N GLU A 12 -17.12 5.22 3.87
CA GLU A 12 -18.25 4.31 3.73
C GLU A 12 -17.84 3.07 2.92
N GLY A 13 -18.02 1.88 3.51
CA GLY A 13 -17.70 0.61 2.87
C GLY A 13 -16.22 0.20 2.87
N GLY A 14 -15.35 0.92 3.58
CA GLY A 14 -13.96 0.51 3.79
C GLY A 14 -13.01 1.68 4.01
N TYR A 15 -11.97 1.79 3.16
CA TYR A 15 -10.86 2.73 3.35
C TYR A 15 -10.36 3.33 2.04
N VAL A 16 -9.77 4.53 2.12
CA VAL A 16 -8.93 5.08 1.06
C VAL A 16 -7.49 5.10 1.55
N VAL A 17 -6.60 4.39 0.86
CA VAL A 17 -5.16 4.43 1.12
C VAL A 17 -4.52 5.41 0.15
N THR A 18 -3.89 6.47 0.68
CA THR A 18 -3.15 7.45 -0.11
C THR A 18 -1.66 7.17 0.02
N VAL A 19 -0.95 7.08 -1.11
CA VAL A 19 0.50 6.86 -1.16
C VAL A 19 1.16 7.97 -1.98
N GLU A 20 2.15 8.64 -1.39
CA GLU A 20 2.91 9.71 -2.01
C GLU A 20 4.37 9.28 -2.23
N ALA A 21 4.81 9.26 -3.48
CA ALA A 21 6.12 8.79 -3.88
C ALA A 21 7.20 9.87 -3.64
N ARG A 22 8.23 9.55 -2.85
CA ARG A 22 9.44 10.38 -2.68
C ARG A 22 10.53 10.02 -3.71
N SER A 23 10.51 8.79 -4.20
CA SER A 23 11.31 8.27 -5.31
C SER A 23 10.46 7.29 -6.12
N LEU A 24 11.02 6.62 -7.13
CA LEU A 24 10.28 5.61 -7.90
C LEU A 24 9.69 4.55 -6.97
N VAL A 25 8.37 4.38 -7.01
CA VAL A 25 7.65 3.26 -6.39
C VAL A 25 7.19 2.35 -7.51
N ARG A 26 7.73 1.13 -7.56
CA ARG A 26 7.39 0.16 -8.61
C ARG A 26 6.45 -0.90 -8.08
N ASP A 27 5.40 -1.18 -8.85
CA ASP A 27 4.41 -2.22 -8.60
C ASP A 27 3.81 -2.17 -7.17
N LEU A 28 3.37 -0.97 -6.74
CA LEU A 28 2.66 -0.75 -5.48
C LEU A 28 1.38 -1.58 -5.42
N THR A 29 1.19 -2.34 -4.34
CA THR A 29 0.02 -3.19 -4.14
C THR A 29 -0.37 -3.30 -2.68
N LEU A 30 -1.63 -3.64 -2.42
CA LEU A 30 -2.21 -3.87 -1.11
C LEU A 30 -2.75 -5.31 -1.02
N HIS A 31 -2.15 -6.14 -0.16
CA HIS A 31 -2.59 -7.51 0.11
C HIS A 31 -3.66 -7.55 1.20
N VAL A 32 -4.82 -6.95 0.92
CA VAL A 32 -5.91 -6.77 1.89
C VAL A 32 -6.61 -8.07 2.28
N ASP A 33 -6.48 -9.10 1.44
CA ASP A 33 -6.97 -10.47 1.68
C ASP A 33 -6.38 -11.11 2.95
N ARG A 34 -5.21 -10.61 3.40
CA ARG A 34 -4.57 -11.04 4.66
C ARG A 34 -5.33 -10.58 5.91
N LEU A 35 -6.13 -9.52 5.79
CA LEU A 35 -6.88 -8.91 6.88
C LEU A 35 -8.33 -9.39 6.88
N ASP A 36 -8.91 -9.54 5.68
CA ASP A 36 -10.26 -10.01 5.44
C ASP A 36 -10.29 -10.72 4.08
N PRO A 37 -10.60 -12.03 4.01
CA PRO A 37 -10.64 -12.78 2.76
C PRO A 37 -11.60 -12.23 1.69
N ALA A 38 -12.58 -11.42 2.09
CA ALA A 38 -13.53 -10.77 1.17
C ALA A 38 -13.10 -9.35 0.77
N ALA A 39 -12.02 -8.82 1.34
CA ALA A 39 -11.55 -7.48 1.02
C ALA A 39 -10.97 -7.39 -0.39
N VAL A 40 -11.24 -6.28 -1.07
CA VAL A 40 -10.75 -6.03 -2.43
C VAL A 40 -10.25 -4.61 -2.58
N VAL A 41 -9.34 -4.42 -3.53
CA VAL A 41 -8.88 -3.09 -3.98
C VAL A 41 -9.33 -2.82 -5.40
N ASP A 42 -9.46 -1.54 -5.75
CA ASP A 42 -9.81 -1.11 -7.11
C ASP A 42 -8.62 -1.02 -8.06
N ALA A 43 -7.39 -0.93 -7.53
CA ALA A 43 -6.16 -0.91 -8.31
C ALA A 43 -5.01 -1.65 -7.60
N ALA A 44 -4.12 -2.24 -8.40
CA ALA A 44 -2.93 -2.94 -7.92
C ALA A 44 -1.78 -2.80 -8.93
N LEU A 45 -0.55 -3.08 -8.50
CA LEU A 45 0.69 -3.00 -9.29
C LEU A 45 0.91 -1.60 -9.90
N ILE A 46 0.61 -0.55 -9.13
CA ILE A 46 0.71 0.84 -9.56
C ILE A 46 2.18 1.27 -9.57
N THR A 47 2.64 1.89 -10.66
CA THR A 47 3.97 2.52 -10.71
C THR A 47 3.83 4.02 -10.53
N LEU A 48 4.57 4.59 -9.57
CA LEU A 48 4.59 6.02 -9.27
C LEU A 48 6.00 6.60 -9.45
N PRO A 49 6.18 7.61 -10.33
CA PRO A 49 7.40 8.42 -10.32
C PRO A 49 7.46 9.31 -9.06
N ALA A 50 8.63 9.86 -8.77
CA ALA A 50 8.80 10.80 -7.64
C ALA A 50 7.84 11.99 -7.76
N GLY A 51 7.20 12.37 -6.65
CA GLY A 51 6.21 13.43 -6.57
C GLY A 51 4.79 13.02 -6.99
N ALA A 52 4.57 11.79 -7.47
CA ALA A 52 3.23 11.30 -7.80
C ALA A 52 2.52 10.70 -6.59
N THR A 53 1.18 10.71 -6.65
CA THR A 53 0.29 10.20 -5.62
C THR A 53 -0.67 9.16 -6.19
N ALA A 54 -0.85 8.04 -5.49
CA ALA A 54 -1.93 7.09 -5.72
C ALA A 54 -2.97 7.20 -4.60
N ARG A 55 -4.24 6.96 -4.95
CA ARG A 55 -5.31 6.65 -4.00
C ARG A 55 -5.92 5.32 -4.40
N VAL A 56 -5.98 4.39 -3.45
CA VAL A 56 -6.51 3.04 -3.67
C VAL A 56 -7.70 2.85 -2.72
N ASN A 57 -8.86 2.51 -3.28
CA ASN A 57 -10.05 2.22 -2.50
C ASN A 57 -10.00 0.76 -2.06
N VAL A 58 -10.05 0.53 -0.75
CA VAL A 58 -10.17 -0.78 -0.13
C VAL A 58 -11.64 -0.96 0.26
N ARG A 59 -12.30 -1.98 -0.28
CA ARG A 59 -13.65 -2.37 0.15
C ARG A 59 -13.55 -3.55 1.11
N THR A 60 -14.14 -3.40 2.29
CA THR A 60 -14.16 -4.43 3.35
C THR A 60 -15.23 -4.08 4.38
N GLY A 61 -15.77 -5.08 5.08
CA GLY A 61 -16.63 -4.88 6.25
C GLY A 61 -15.85 -4.77 7.57
N THR A 62 -14.53 -4.98 7.54
CA THR A 62 -13.69 -5.02 8.74
C THR A 62 -13.25 -3.61 9.13
N ALA A 63 -13.49 -3.24 10.39
CA ALA A 63 -13.12 -1.93 10.94
C ALA A 63 -11.73 -1.94 11.63
N GLY A 64 -11.18 -0.75 11.90
CA GLY A 64 -9.91 -0.56 12.63
C GLY A 64 -8.64 -0.94 11.85
N LEU A 65 -8.66 -0.92 10.52
CA LEU A 65 -7.55 -1.36 9.67
C LEU A 65 -6.57 -0.24 9.24
N GLU A 66 -6.80 1.02 9.63
CA GLU A 66 -6.07 2.19 9.13
C GLU A 66 -4.55 2.03 9.28
N GLY A 67 -4.10 1.63 10.48
CA GLY A 67 -2.66 1.48 10.76
C GLY A 67 -2.03 0.30 10.02
N VAL A 68 -2.74 -0.82 9.90
CA VAL A 68 -2.19 -2.02 9.27
C VAL A 68 -2.18 -1.92 7.73
N LEU A 69 -3.12 -1.18 7.14
CA LEU A 69 -3.21 -0.95 5.69
C LEU A 69 -1.98 -0.23 5.11
N VAL A 70 -1.25 0.54 5.91
CA VAL A 70 -0.09 1.34 5.47
C VAL A 70 1.26 0.71 5.83
N THR A 71 1.25 -0.55 6.28
CA THR A 71 2.47 -1.25 6.73
C THR A 71 2.64 -2.59 6.03
N ALA A 72 3.88 -3.10 6.04
CA ALA A 72 4.14 -4.47 5.61
C ALA A 72 3.53 -5.47 6.60
N PRO A 73 3.01 -6.63 6.15
CA PRO A 73 3.10 -7.14 4.78
C PRO A 73 1.93 -6.74 3.87
N VAL A 74 1.07 -5.80 4.28
CA VAL A 74 -0.14 -5.43 3.53
C VAL A 74 0.19 -4.48 2.38
N LEU A 75 0.84 -3.34 2.67
CA LEU A 75 1.32 -2.42 1.64
C LEU A 75 2.72 -2.82 1.18
N ARG A 76 2.86 -3.25 -0.08
CA ARG A 76 4.10 -3.77 -0.65
C ARG A 76 4.43 -3.14 -1.99
N THR A 77 5.70 -3.22 -2.37
CA THR A 77 6.20 -2.75 -3.67
C THR A 77 7.30 -3.69 -4.17
N ALA A 78 7.58 -3.68 -5.47
CA ALA A 78 8.73 -4.41 -6.02
C ALA A 78 10.08 -3.88 -5.49
N ASN A 79 10.13 -2.64 -4.98
CA ASN A 79 11.34 -2.05 -4.40
C ASN A 79 11.87 -2.85 -3.19
N ASP A 80 11.00 -3.58 -2.51
CA ASP A 80 11.36 -4.39 -1.34
C ASP A 80 12.41 -5.45 -1.68
N LEU A 81 12.43 -5.93 -2.93
CA LEU A 81 13.42 -6.89 -3.42
C LEU A 81 14.83 -6.29 -3.48
N VAL A 82 14.94 -5.01 -3.81
CA VAL A 82 16.22 -4.29 -3.83
C VAL A 82 16.70 -4.03 -2.41
N ALA A 83 15.79 -3.62 -1.51
CA ALA A 83 16.11 -3.39 -0.11
C ALA A 83 16.55 -4.68 0.60
N ALA A 84 15.84 -5.79 0.38
CA ALA A 84 16.20 -7.09 0.96
C ALA A 84 17.60 -7.55 0.51
N ARG A 85 17.95 -7.34 -0.77
CA ARG A 85 19.28 -7.67 -1.28
C ARG A 85 20.39 -6.84 -0.62
N ALA A 86 20.13 -5.59 -0.28
CA ALA A 86 21.10 -4.73 0.41
C ALA A 86 21.36 -5.18 1.86
N SER A 87 20.41 -5.84 2.51
CA SER A 87 20.55 -6.34 3.89
C SER A 87 21.21 -7.73 4.02
N VAL A 88 21.46 -8.41 2.90
CA VAL A 88 22.03 -9.79 2.86
C VAL A 88 23.53 -9.77 2.50
N GLY A 89 24.17 -8.60 2.45
CA GLY A 89 25.61 -8.43 2.28
C GLY A 89 26.27 -7.95 3.56
#